data_AF-A0A9W8L5X8-F1
#
_entry.id   AF-A0A9W8L5X8-F1
#
_cell.length_a   1.000
_cell.length_b   1.000
_cell.length_c   1.000
_cell.angle_alpha   90.00
_cell.angle_beta   90.00
_cell.angle_gamma   90.00
#
_symmetry.space_group_name_H-M   'P 1'
#
loop_
_entity.id
_entity.type
_entity.pdbx_description
1 polymer ?
#
loop_
_entity_poly.entity_id
_entity_poly.type
_entity_poly.pdbx_seq_one_letter_code
_entity_poly.pdbx_strand_id
1 'polypeptide(L)'
;MKVSTIALAAVATASGGALGFEKYVLAGSSAAETTSFVNYVISQPVQGKGAIVCTGAFLSPTVLVTSAKCVTDAVSNKALAVANILVGQGDPADTLKNITTNGAIDPQKVAGSGYVSPLAVFSHPGYNSIAYTDNIAVLTLAQPMAGATSTKLIVNPSVNTGAAYTALGLGLSASTPSGNPPSVLQQVSLKVGNNATCSGIWAPY
;
A
#
# COMPACT_ATOMS: atom_id res chain seq x y z
N MET A 1 0.09 11.19 -28.27
CA MET A 1 0.41 10.22 -27.19
C MET A 1 -0.84 9.98 -26.38
N LYS A 2 -1.37 8.76 -26.39
CA LYS A 2 -2.54 8.39 -25.58
C LYS A 2 -2.05 8.13 -24.15
N VAL A 3 -2.39 9.01 -23.23
CA VAL A 3 -2.12 8.82 -21.79
C VAL A 3 -3.16 7.81 -21.30
N SER A 4 -2.74 6.57 -21.10
CA SER A 4 -3.58 5.52 -20.51
C SER A 4 -3.70 5.77 -19.01
N THR A 5 -4.90 6.14 -18.55
CA THR A 5 -5.21 6.30 -17.13
C THR A 5 -5.20 4.92 -16.45
N ILE A 6 -4.25 4.70 -15.54
CA ILE A 6 -4.17 3.51 -14.70
C ILE A 6 -4.91 3.83 -13.39
N ALA A 7 -6.04 3.19 -13.11
CA ALA A 7 -6.65 3.29 -11.78
C ALA A 7 -6.09 2.20 -10.89
N LEU A 8 -5.22 2.60 -9.96
CA LEU A 8 -5.04 1.88 -8.71
C LEU A 8 -5.94 2.56 -7.68
N ALA A 9 -6.76 1.78 -6.96
CA ALA A 9 -7.49 2.28 -5.81
C ALA A 9 -6.49 2.47 -4.65
N ALA A 10 -5.81 3.61 -4.61
CA ALA A 10 -5.09 4.05 -3.43
C ALA A 10 -6.12 4.63 -2.44
N VAL A 11 -6.31 3.97 -1.30
CA VAL A 11 -7.11 4.52 -0.21
C VAL A 11 -6.29 5.61 0.47
N ALA A 12 -6.56 6.87 0.12
CA ALA A 12 -6.00 8.02 0.82
C ALA A 12 -6.62 8.10 2.23
N THR A 13 -5.79 8.07 3.26
CA THR A 13 -6.22 8.30 4.64
C THR A 13 -6.09 9.77 4.99
N ALA A 14 -7.21 10.45 5.22
CA ALA A 14 -7.23 11.73 5.90
C ALA A 14 -8.54 11.89 6.71
N SER A 15 -8.68 12.97 7.48
CA SER A 15 -9.77 13.22 8.44
C SER A 15 -10.97 13.94 7.81
N GLY A 16 -12.18 13.40 7.99
CA GLY A 16 -13.40 14.06 7.52
C GLY A 16 -14.69 13.45 8.05
N GLY A 17 -14.99 13.64 9.33
CA GLY A 17 -16.33 13.36 9.88
C GLY A 17 -17.25 14.54 9.61
N ALA A 18 -17.88 14.60 8.44
CA ALA A 18 -18.94 15.59 8.18
C ALA A 18 -19.99 15.20 7.12
N LEU A 19 -19.85 14.07 6.40
CA LEU A 19 -20.76 13.73 5.28
C LEU A 19 -21.22 12.25 5.25
N GLY A 20 -21.16 11.52 6.36
CA GLY A 20 -21.49 10.08 6.38
C GLY A 20 -20.48 9.19 5.65
N PHE A 21 -19.32 9.74 5.29
CA PHE A 21 -18.14 8.99 4.87
C PHE A 21 -17.27 8.73 6.08
N GLU A 22 -17.02 7.46 6.35
CA GLU A 22 -16.14 7.04 7.43
C GLU A 22 -14.68 7.19 7.00
N LYS A 23 -13.84 7.72 7.89
CA LYS A 23 -12.38 7.80 7.69
C LYS A 23 -11.77 6.42 7.46
N TYR A 24 -12.38 5.41 8.06
CA TYR A 24 -11.97 4.03 7.99
C TYR A 24 -12.95 3.25 7.13
N VAL A 25 -12.41 2.25 6.44
CA VAL A 25 -13.24 1.28 5.74
C VAL A 25 -13.87 0.38 6.80
N LEU A 26 -15.17 0.55 7.03
CA LEU A 26 -15.95 -0.23 8.00
C LEU A 26 -16.69 -1.37 7.31
N ALA A 27 -17.17 -2.33 8.13
CA ALA A 27 -18.02 -3.44 7.69
C ALA A 27 -17.39 -4.36 6.63
N GLY A 28 -16.07 -4.57 6.70
CA GLY A 28 -15.41 -5.61 5.94
C GLY A 28 -15.76 -7.01 6.44
N SER A 29 -15.51 -8.01 5.60
CA SER A 29 -15.58 -9.44 5.94
C SER A 29 -14.22 -10.10 5.66
N SER A 30 -13.96 -11.26 6.25
CA SER A 30 -12.81 -12.08 5.86
C SER A 30 -12.83 -12.35 4.35
N ALA A 31 -11.69 -12.17 3.70
CA ALA A 31 -11.47 -12.54 2.31
C ALA A 31 -11.13 -14.04 2.23
N ALA A 32 -11.43 -14.68 1.10
CA ALA A 32 -11.04 -16.07 0.87
C ALA A 32 -9.52 -16.19 0.76
N GLU A 33 -8.92 -17.29 1.25
CA GLU A 33 -7.46 -17.50 1.19
C GLU A 33 -6.89 -17.48 -0.24
N THR A 34 -7.73 -17.67 -1.25
CA THR A 34 -7.36 -17.63 -2.67
C THR A 34 -7.11 -16.21 -3.22
N THR A 35 -7.34 -15.14 -2.43
CA THR A 35 -7.01 -13.76 -2.82
C THR A 35 -5.52 -13.44 -2.58
N SER A 36 -4.64 -14.31 -3.08
CA SER A 36 -3.17 -14.34 -2.92
C SER A 36 -2.41 -13.21 -3.64
N PHE A 37 -3.11 -12.19 -4.14
CA PHE A 37 -2.51 -11.08 -4.87
C PHE A 37 -2.21 -9.86 -4.00
N VAL A 38 -2.61 -9.88 -2.72
CA VAL A 38 -2.24 -8.87 -1.73
C VAL A 38 -0.83 -9.19 -1.23
N ASN A 39 0.06 -8.21 -1.35
CA ASN A 39 1.44 -8.31 -0.91
C ASN A 39 1.73 -7.16 0.04
N TYR A 40 2.71 -7.34 0.90
CA TYR A 40 3.09 -6.31 1.86
C TYR A 40 4.39 -5.66 1.45
N VAL A 41 4.43 -4.35 1.61
CA VAL A 41 5.63 -3.53 1.45
C VAL A 41 5.96 -2.99 2.84
N ILE A 42 7.05 -3.45 3.41
CA ILE A 42 7.55 -2.96 4.70
C ILE A 42 8.69 -2.01 4.40
N SER A 43 8.57 -0.79 4.89
CA SER A 43 9.59 0.23 4.71
C SER A 43 10.06 0.79 6.05
N GLN A 44 11.33 1.16 6.08
CA GLN A 44 11.93 1.88 7.21
C GLN A 44 12.29 3.28 6.75
N PRO A 45 11.46 4.29 7.05
CA PRO A 45 11.85 5.67 6.85
C PRO A 45 13.08 5.97 7.71
N VAL A 46 13.98 6.79 7.17
CA VAL A 46 15.17 7.25 7.90
C VAL A 46 14.70 8.07 9.11
N GLN A 47 15.34 7.88 10.27
CA GLN A 47 15.07 8.55 11.56
C GLN A 47 14.03 7.91 12.51
N GLY A 48 14.18 6.64 12.87
CA GLY A 48 13.60 6.09 14.12
C GLY A 48 12.07 6.09 14.24
N LYS A 49 11.33 6.37 13.16
CA LYS A 49 9.85 6.42 13.14
C LYS A 49 9.18 5.04 13.04
N GLY A 50 9.94 3.97 13.26
CA GLY A 50 9.46 2.59 13.17
C GLY A 50 9.09 2.16 11.75
N ALA A 51 8.79 0.87 11.63
CA ALA A 51 8.38 0.27 10.38
C ALA A 51 7.04 0.81 9.90
N ILE A 52 6.93 1.10 8.61
CA ILE A 52 5.64 1.31 7.96
C ILE A 52 5.31 0.06 7.17
N VAL A 53 4.11 -0.47 7.36
CA VAL A 53 3.56 -1.55 6.54
C VAL A 53 2.53 -0.96 5.59
N CYS A 54 2.73 -1.25 4.31
CA CYS A 54 1.82 -0.92 3.24
C CYS A 54 1.40 -2.17 2.49
N THR A 55 0.37 -2.02 1.68
CA THR A 55 -0.04 -3.04 0.71
C THR A 55 0.52 -2.73 -0.67
N GLY A 56 0.78 -3.76 -1.45
CA GLY A 56 1.15 -3.70 -2.85
C GLY A 56 0.55 -4.87 -3.64
N ALA A 57 0.59 -4.76 -4.95
CA ALA A 57 0.11 -5.78 -5.86
C ALA A 57 1.19 -6.13 -6.89
N PHE A 58 1.48 -7.41 -7.08
CA PHE A 58 2.32 -7.85 -8.18
C PHE A 58 1.59 -7.66 -9.50
N LEU A 59 2.21 -7.00 -10.47
CA LEU A 59 1.80 -6.95 -11.87
C LEU A 59 2.40 -8.11 -12.68
N SER A 60 3.55 -8.60 -12.22
CA SER A 60 4.22 -9.83 -12.63
C SER A 60 4.99 -10.38 -11.42
N PRO A 61 5.53 -11.61 -11.46
CA PRO A 61 6.34 -12.13 -10.34
C PRO A 61 7.57 -11.29 -9.97
N THR A 62 7.99 -10.35 -10.82
CA THR A 62 9.15 -9.47 -10.58
C THR A 62 8.80 -7.98 -10.51
N VAL A 63 7.53 -7.60 -10.69
CA VAL A 63 7.12 -6.18 -10.72
C VAL A 63 5.94 -5.98 -9.78
N LEU A 64 6.12 -5.13 -8.78
CA LEU A 64 5.13 -4.79 -7.78
C LEU A 64 4.78 -3.31 -7.85
N VAL A 65 3.50 -2.99 -7.71
CA VAL A 65 3.02 -1.61 -7.59
C VAL A 65 2.53 -1.34 -6.17
N THR A 66 2.83 -0.15 -5.65
CA THR A 66 2.40 0.31 -4.32
C THR A 66 2.29 1.84 -4.32
N SER A 67 2.05 2.42 -3.15
CA SER A 67 2.01 3.87 -2.94
C SER A 67 3.43 4.43 -2.78
N ALA A 68 3.71 5.59 -3.40
CA ALA A 68 4.99 6.28 -3.23
C ALA A 68 5.30 6.60 -1.77
N LYS A 69 4.30 7.03 -0.99
CA LYS A 69 4.40 7.26 0.46
C LYS A 69 5.07 6.09 1.21
N CYS A 70 4.85 4.86 0.75
CA CYS A 70 5.37 3.66 1.37
C CYS A 70 6.84 3.39 1.07
N VAL A 71 7.44 4.10 0.11
CA VAL A 71 8.80 3.84 -0.36
C VAL A 71 9.62 5.10 -0.53
N THR A 72 9.13 6.23 -0.05
CA THR A 72 9.81 7.52 -0.10
C THR A 72 9.97 8.11 1.29
N ASP A 73 11.08 8.80 1.51
CA ASP A 73 11.26 9.63 2.69
C ASP A 73 10.33 10.86 2.62
N ALA A 74 9.54 11.07 3.66
CA ALA A 74 8.51 12.10 3.68
C ALA A 74 9.07 13.54 3.69
N VAL A 75 10.33 13.73 4.09
CA VAL A 75 10.97 15.05 4.16
C VAL A 75 11.61 15.41 2.83
N SER A 76 12.36 14.48 2.24
CA SER A 76 13.12 14.71 1.01
C SER A 76 12.37 14.38 -0.27
N ASN A 77 11.22 13.69 -0.21
CA ASN A 77 10.49 13.13 -1.35
C ASN A 77 11.31 12.16 -2.21
N LYS A 78 12.45 11.69 -1.70
CA LYS A 78 13.31 10.73 -2.41
C LYS A 78 12.91 9.30 -2.07
N ALA A 79 13.04 8.41 -3.05
CA ALA A 79 12.91 6.98 -2.82
C ALA A 79 13.89 6.53 -1.73
N LEU A 80 13.41 5.65 -0.83
CA LEU A 80 14.23 5.00 0.17
C LEU A 80 15.22 4.06 -0.51
N ALA A 81 16.36 3.83 0.14
CA ALA A 81 17.30 2.81 -0.29
C ALA A 81 16.64 1.43 -0.28
N VAL A 82 16.97 0.58 -1.27
CA VAL A 82 16.41 -0.78 -1.39
C VAL A 82 16.64 -1.64 -0.13
N ALA A 83 17.72 -1.38 0.61
CA ALA A 83 18.01 -2.05 1.89
C ALA A 83 17.00 -1.73 3.00
N ASN A 84 16.24 -0.64 2.86
CA ASN A 84 15.22 -0.22 3.82
C ASN A 84 13.82 -0.67 3.42
N ILE A 85 13.70 -1.53 2.40
CA ILE A 85 12.43 -2.00 1.87
C ILE A 85 12.44 -3.53 1.79
N LEU A 86 11.36 -4.13 2.26
CA LEU A 86 11.02 -5.53 2.04
C LEU A 86 9.68 -5.59 1.32
N VAL A 87 9.58 -6.52 0.38
CA VAL A 87 8.30 -6.90 -0.23
C VAL A 87 8.09 -8.39 -0.08
N GLY A 88 6.86 -8.81 0.16
CA GLY A 88 6.61 -10.22 0.44
C GLY A 88 5.15 -10.58 0.62
N GLN A 89 4.97 -11.86 0.87
CA GLN A 89 3.71 -12.50 1.23
C GLN A 89 3.85 -13.12 2.63
N GLY A 90 2.74 -13.33 3.32
CA GLY A 90 2.70 -13.82 4.71
C GLY A 90 2.31 -12.74 5.72
N ASP A 91 2.30 -13.08 7.01
CA ASP A 91 1.88 -12.14 8.06
C ASP A 91 2.96 -11.04 8.25
N PRO A 92 2.64 -9.77 7.95
CA PRO A 92 3.58 -8.68 8.20
C PRO A 92 3.88 -8.52 9.68
N ALA A 93 2.97 -8.87 10.60
CA ALA A 93 3.22 -8.80 12.04
C ALA A 93 4.35 -9.74 12.47
N ASP A 94 4.43 -10.94 11.89
CA ASP A 94 5.53 -11.87 12.14
C ASP A 94 6.86 -11.33 11.62
N THR A 95 6.85 -10.68 10.45
CA THR A 95 8.06 -10.04 9.91
C THR A 95 8.47 -8.82 10.76
N LEU A 96 7.51 -8.03 11.24
CA LEU A 96 7.76 -6.88 12.10
C LEU A 96 8.41 -7.24 13.44
N LYS A 97 8.08 -8.40 14.04
CA LYS A 97 8.74 -8.91 15.27
C LYS A 97 10.25 -9.11 15.10
N ASN A 98 10.68 -9.32 13.86
CA ASN A 98 12.08 -9.59 13.51
C ASN A 98 12.85 -8.33 13.11
N ILE A 99 12.19 -7.17 13.04
CA ILE A 99 12.84 -5.88 12.81
C ILE A 99 13.47 -5.40 14.12
N THR A 100 14.69 -4.87 14.04
CA THR A 100 15.47 -4.51 15.24
C THR A 100 14.80 -3.40 16.06
N THR A 101 15.19 -3.28 17.33
CA THR A 101 14.67 -2.28 18.28
C THR A 101 14.87 -0.82 17.83
N ASN A 102 15.79 -0.58 16.88
CA ASN A 102 16.04 0.73 16.28
C ASN A 102 15.25 0.96 14.98
N GLY A 103 14.35 0.03 14.63
CA GLY A 103 13.61 0.03 13.37
C GLY A 103 14.45 -0.39 12.17
N ALA A 104 15.72 -0.75 12.30
CA ALA A 104 16.48 -1.24 11.14
C ALA A 104 15.98 -2.63 10.73
N ILE A 105 15.69 -2.80 9.43
CA ILE A 105 15.50 -4.12 8.83
C ILE A 105 16.84 -4.83 8.88
N ASP A 106 16.90 -5.96 9.60
CA ASP A 106 18.03 -6.87 9.57
C ASP A 106 17.69 -8.01 8.60
N PRO A 107 18.31 -8.05 7.40
CA PRO A 107 18.03 -9.07 6.39
C PRO A 107 18.21 -10.50 6.90
N GLN A 108 19.07 -10.74 7.90
CA GLN A 108 19.26 -12.07 8.48
C GLN A 108 18.09 -12.49 9.36
N LYS A 109 17.47 -11.55 10.07
CA LYS A 109 16.31 -11.84 10.94
C LYS A 109 15.01 -12.02 10.17
N VAL A 110 14.90 -11.40 9.00
CA VAL A 110 13.76 -11.58 8.10
C VAL A 110 14.00 -12.65 7.03
N ALA A 111 15.16 -13.30 7.03
CA ALA A 111 15.46 -14.37 6.10
C ALA A 111 14.47 -15.53 6.28
N GLY A 112 13.86 -15.98 5.19
CA GLY A 112 12.89 -17.08 5.20
C GLY A 112 11.47 -16.69 5.61
N SER A 113 11.18 -15.40 5.90
CA SER A 113 9.82 -14.96 6.24
C SER A 113 8.88 -14.79 5.05
N GLY A 114 9.33 -15.11 3.83
CA GLY A 114 8.57 -14.86 2.59
C GLY A 114 8.74 -13.44 2.03
N TYR A 115 9.72 -12.68 2.57
CA TYR A 115 10.03 -11.31 2.16
C TYR A 115 11.40 -11.22 1.51
N VAL A 116 11.53 -10.31 0.55
CA VAL A 116 12.76 -10.02 -0.18
C VAL A 116 12.95 -8.51 -0.34
N SER A 117 14.19 -8.06 -0.43
CA SER A 117 14.48 -6.68 -0.82
C SER A 117 14.29 -6.50 -2.33
N PRO A 118 13.73 -5.36 -2.77
CA PRO A 118 13.61 -5.06 -4.19
C PRO A 118 14.99 -4.80 -4.81
N LEU A 119 15.11 -5.04 -6.12
CA LEU A 119 16.26 -4.64 -6.92
C LEU A 119 16.29 -3.12 -7.16
N ALA A 120 15.12 -2.53 -7.43
CA ALA A 120 14.99 -1.10 -7.64
C ALA A 120 13.62 -0.57 -7.24
N VAL A 121 13.58 0.71 -6.88
CA VAL A 121 12.40 1.45 -6.42
C VAL A 121 12.24 2.67 -7.32
N PHE A 122 11.07 2.80 -7.93
CA PHE A 122 10.71 3.90 -8.82
C PHE A 122 9.46 4.60 -8.28
N SER A 123 9.65 5.67 -7.51
CA SER A 123 8.55 6.58 -7.16
C SER A 123 8.20 7.46 -8.35
N HIS A 124 6.92 7.81 -8.50
CA HIS A 124 6.52 8.75 -9.55
C HIS A 124 7.31 10.06 -9.42
N PRO A 125 7.86 10.63 -10.52
CA PRO A 125 8.65 11.86 -10.46
C PRO A 125 7.89 13.08 -9.91
N GLY A 126 6.57 13.10 -10.07
CA GLY A 126 5.69 14.15 -9.55
C GLY A 126 5.18 13.92 -8.12
N TYR A 127 5.61 12.85 -7.45
CA TYR A 127 5.16 12.56 -6.10
C TYR A 127 5.50 13.70 -5.12
N ASN A 128 4.49 14.10 -4.33
CA ASN A 128 4.63 15.10 -3.28
C ASN A 128 4.07 14.56 -1.96
N SER A 129 4.92 14.42 -0.94
CA SER A 129 4.57 13.87 0.37
C SER A 129 3.62 14.74 1.19
N ILE A 130 3.53 16.04 0.89
CA ILE A 130 2.66 16.99 1.59
C ILE A 130 1.26 16.94 0.96
N ALA A 131 1.18 17.08 -0.35
CA ALA A 131 -0.08 17.10 -1.09
C ALA A 131 -0.62 15.69 -1.44
N TYR A 132 0.18 14.64 -1.22
CA TYR A 132 -0.08 13.27 -1.64
C TYR A 132 -0.44 13.10 -3.13
N THR A 133 -0.02 14.06 -3.97
CA THR A 133 -0.18 13.96 -5.42
C THR A 133 0.73 12.89 -5.99
N ASP A 134 0.30 12.26 -7.08
CA ASP A 134 1.04 11.19 -7.78
C ASP A 134 1.58 10.09 -6.85
N ASN A 135 0.75 9.69 -5.88
CA ASN A 135 1.13 8.72 -4.85
C ASN A 135 1.17 7.26 -5.36
N ILE A 136 2.09 6.99 -6.28
CA ILE A 136 2.30 5.69 -6.91
C ILE A 136 3.79 5.40 -7.06
N ALA A 137 4.18 4.16 -6.82
CA ALA A 137 5.53 3.66 -7.04
C ALA A 137 5.53 2.24 -7.60
N VAL A 138 6.60 1.92 -8.32
CA VAL A 138 6.86 0.59 -8.87
C VAL A 138 8.17 0.05 -8.28
N LEU A 139 8.14 -1.21 -7.86
CA LEU A 139 9.28 -1.93 -7.33
C LEU A 139 9.58 -3.09 -8.28
N THR A 140 10.86 -3.35 -8.53
CA THR A 140 11.30 -4.49 -9.33
C THR A 140 12.11 -5.45 -8.49
N LEU A 141 12.01 -6.76 -8.78
CA LEU A 141 12.77 -7.82 -8.12
C LEU A 141 13.82 -8.39 -9.07
N ALA A 142 14.95 -8.80 -8.52
CA ALA A 142 16.01 -9.46 -9.29
C ALA A 142 15.61 -10.87 -9.74
N GLN A 143 14.74 -11.53 -8.97
CA GLN A 143 14.22 -12.87 -9.24
C GLN A 143 12.71 -12.89 -9.02
N PRO A 144 11.97 -13.74 -9.76
CA PRO A 144 10.55 -13.97 -9.52
C PRO A 144 10.29 -14.34 -8.05
N MET A 145 9.32 -13.68 -7.40
CA MET A 145 8.89 -14.08 -6.07
C MET A 145 8.09 -15.39 -6.14
N ALA A 146 8.53 -16.40 -5.38
CA ALA A 146 7.82 -17.67 -5.29
C ALA A 146 6.40 -17.47 -4.72
N GLY A 147 5.40 -18.08 -5.35
CA GLY A 147 3.99 -17.94 -4.94
C GLY A 147 3.31 -16.63 -5.34
N ALA A 148 4.05 -15.66 -5.93
CA ALA A 148 3.48 -14.38 -6.31
C ALA A 148 2.37 -14.52 -7.35
N THR A 149 1.18 -14.07 -6.98
CA THR A 149 0.02 -14.03 -7.88
C THR A 149 -0.05 -12.65 -8.54
N SER A 150 0.02 -12.63 -9.87
CA SER A 150 -0.03 -11.40 -10.64
C SER A 150 -1.46 -10.89 -10.79
N THR A 151 -1.69 -9.65 -10.40
CA THR A 151 -2.93 -8.92 -10.64
C THR A 151 -2.93 -8.37 -12.05
N LYS A 152 -4.01 -8.60 -12.79
CA LYS A 152 -4.20 -7.98 -14.10
C LYS A 152 -4.58 -6.51 -13.92
N LEU A 153 -3.87 -5.63 -14.59
CA LEU A 153 -4.29 -4.24 -14.72
C LEU A 153 -5.57 -4.17 -15.54
N ILE A 154 -6.53 -3.40 -15.04
CA ILE A 154 -7.73 -3.06 -15.80
C ILE A 154 -7.35 -1.89 -16.70
N VAL A 155 -7.38 -2.11 -18.01
CA VAL A 155 -7.20 -1.05 -19.00
C VAL A 155 -8.53 -0.31 -19.14
N ASN A 156 -8.50 1.02 -18.98
CA ASN A 156 -9.69 1.89 -19.00
C ASN A 156 -10.77 1.49 -17.96
N PRO A 157 -10.44 1.50 -16.66
CA PRO A 157 -11.38 1.15 -15.62
C PRO A 157 -12.56 2.13 -15.58
N SER A 158 -13.76 1.61 -15.30
CA SER A 158 -14.94 2.46 -15.10
C SER A 158 -14.82 3.22 -13.79
N VAL A 159 -14.46 4.49 -13.86
CA VAL A 159 -14.34 5.40 -12.70
C VAL A 159 -15.58 6.24 -12.48
N ASN A 160 -16.72 5.81 -13.02
CA ASN A 160 -17.99 6.50 -12.88
C ASN A 160 -18.50 6.40 -11.44
N THR A 161 -19.08 7.48 -10.91
CA THR A 161 -19.74 7.47 -9.60
C THR A 161 -20.75 6.33 -9.51
N GLY A 162 -20.68 5.57 -8.41
CA GLY A 162 -21.51 4.39 -8.17
C GLY A 162 -20.91 3.06 -8.65
N ALA A 163 -19.85 3.08 -9.46
CA ALA A 163 -19.14 1.85 -9.84
C ALA A 163 -18.60 1.14 -8.60
N ALA A 164 -18.79 -0.18 -8.52
CA ALA A 164 -18.37 -0.98 -7.37
C ALA A 164 -16.93 -1.48 -7.54
N TYR A 165 -16.15 -1.38 -6.47
CA TYR A 165 -14.79 -1.92 -6.36
C TYR A 165 -14.64 -2.66 -5.05
N THR A 166 -13.86 -3.73 -5.04
CA THR A 166 -13.50 -4.43 -3.81
C THR A 166 -12.17 -3.87 -3.29
N ALA A 167 -12.18 -3.36 -2.07
CA ALA A 167 -10.94 -3.05 -1.35
C ALA A 167 -10.54 -4.27 -0.50
N LEU A 168 -9.23 -4.55 -0.48
CA LEU A 168 -8.62 -5.68 0.24
C LEU A 168 -7.46 -5.17 1.09
N GLY A 169 -7.30 -5.73 2.29
CA GLY A 169 -6.17 -5.45 3.17
C GLY A 169 -6.38 -5.91 4.60
N LEU A 170 -5.37 -5.69 5.44
CA LEU A 170 -5.42 -5.99 6.88
C LEU A 170 -5.84 -4.79 7.73
N GLY A 171 -6.21 -3.65 7.12
CA GLY A 171 -6.57 -2.44 7.86
C GLY A 171 -5.40 -1.84 8.67
N LEU A 172 -4.15 -2.20 8.35
CA LEU A 172 -2.95 -1.65 8.96
C LEU A 172 -2.82 -0.17 8.56
N SER A 173 -3.08 0.73 9.50
CA SER A 173 -2.78 2.15 9.34
C SER A 173 -2.08 2.65 10.59
N ALA A 174 -1.16 3.62 10.45
CA ALA A 174 -0.51 4.28 11.58
C ALA A 174 -1.49 5.00 12.53
N SER A 175 -2.78 5.05 12.17
CA SER A 175 -3.88 5.67 12.91
C SER A 175 -4.98 4.69 13.31
N THR A 176 -4.71 3.38 13.35
CA THR A 176 -5.70 2.40 13.85
C THR A 176 -6.19 2.81 15.25
N PRO A 177 -7.50 3.03 15.46
CA PRO A 177 -8.03 3.29 16.78
C PRO A 177 -7.87 2.04 17.63
N SER A 178 -6.87 2.01 18.52
CA SER A 178 -6.70 1.11 19.69
C SER A 178 -7.04 -0.39 19.55
N GLY A 179 -7.19 -0.93 18.34
CA GLY A 179 -7.61 -2.29 18.06
C GLY A 179 -6.51 -3.04 17.33
N ASN A 180 -6.36 -4.33 17.67
CA ASN A 180 -5.48 -5.20 16.92
C ASN A 180 -6.01 -5.33 15.48
N PRO A 181 -5.20 -5.05 14.46
CA PRO A 181 -5.59 -5.29 13.08
C PRO A 181 -5.97 -6.78 12.90
N PRO A 182 -6.94 -7.09 12.03
CA PRO A 182 -7.28 -8.48 11.71
C PRO A 182 -6.04 -9.29 11.32
N SER A 183 -5.91 -10.50 11.86
CA SER A 183 -4.85 -11.46 11.49
C SER A 183 -5.12 -12.18 10.16
N VAL A 184 -6.30 -11.96 9.58
CA VAL A 184 -6.70 -12.52 8.29
C VAL A 184 -7.10 -11.41 7.35
N LEU A 185 -6.83 -11.60 6.05
CA LEU A 185 -7.13 -10.63 5.01
C LEU A 185 -8.62 -10.26 5.03
N GLN A 186 -8.93 -8.96 4.97
CA GLN A 186 -10.29 -8.45 4.90
C GLN A 186 -10.61 -7.96 3.50
N GLN A 187 -11.90 -8.01 3.15
CA GLN A 187 -12.47 -7.44 1.94
C GLN A 187 -13.72 -6.63 2.22
N VAL A 188 -14.01 -5.67 1.36
CA VAL A 188 -15.24 -4.86 1.43
C VAL A 188 -15.57 -4.31 0.05
N SER A 189 -16.87 -4.27 -0.27
CA SER A 189 -17.35 -3.62 -1.49
C SER A 189 -17.55 -2.14 -1.24
N LEU A 190 -16.85 -1.31 -2.01
CA LEU A 190 -16.96 0.15 -2.01
C LEU A 190 -17.56 0.62 -3.33
N LYS A 191 -18.18 1.80 -3.31
CA LYS A 191 -18.65 2.48 -4.53
C LYS A 191 -17.81 3.73 -4.76
N VAL A 192 -17.50 4.01 -6.03
CA VAL A 192 -16.83 5.25 -6.42
C VAL A 192 -17.72 6.44 -6.04
N GLY A 193 -17.18 7.35 -5.23
CA GLY A 193 -17.84 8.59 -4.84
C GLY A 193 -17.90 9.62 -5.97
N ASN A 194 -18.56 10.74 -5.72
CA ASN A 194 -18.51 11.89 -6.61
C ASN A 194 -17.25 12.73 -6.29
N ASN A 195 -16.49 13.11 -7.32
CA ASN A 195 -15.24 13.85 -7.12
C ASN A 195 -15.45 15.22 -6.45
N ALA A 196 -16.52 15.94 -6.77
CA ALA A 196 -16.82 17.23 -6.14
C ALA A 196 -17.16 17.07 -4.65
N THR A 197 -17.87 16.00 -4.29
CA THR A 197 -18.11 15.65 -2.89
C THR A 197 -16.80 15.32 -2.18
N CYS A 198 -15.95 14.48 -2.77
CA CYS A 198 -14.65 14.15 -2.21
C CYS A 198 -13.77 15.41 -2.05
N SER A 199 -13.68 16.26 -3.08
CA SER A 199 -12.90 17.50 -3.00
C SER A 199 -13.44 18.45 -1.94
N GLY A 200 -14.76 18.52 -1.73
CA GLY A 200 -15.34 19.34 -0.66
C GLY A 200 -14.93 18.90 0.74
N ILE A 201 -14.65 17.61 0.95
CA ILE A 201 -14.13 17.06 2.22
C ILE A 201 -12.65 17.40 2.39
N TRP A 202 -11.87 17.39 1.31
CA TRP A 202 -10.41 17.54 1.32
C TRP A 202 -9.89 18.95 0.99
N ALA A 203 -10.76 19.87 0.58
CA ALA A 203 -10.42 21.26 0.23
C ALA A 203 -9.76 22.12 1.32
N PRO A 204 -9.89 21.86 2.65
CA PRO A 204 -9.21 22.69 3.65
C PRO A 204 -7.74 22.30 3.93
N TYR A 205 -7.12 21.44 3.11
CA TYR A 205 -5.68 21.11 3.18
C TYR A 205 -4.90 21.66 1.99
#